data_AF-A0A9Y1BLY1-F1
#
_entry.id   AF-A0A9Y1BLY1-F1
#
_cell.length_a   1.000
_cell.length_b   1.000
_cell.length_c   1.000
_cell.angle_alpha   90.00
_cell.angle_beta   90.00
_cell.angle_gamma   90.00
#
_symmetry.space_group_name_H-M   'P 1'
#
loop_
_entity.id
_entity.type
_entity.pdbx_description
1 polymer ?
#
loop_
_entity_poly.entity_id
_entity_poly.type
_entity_poly.pdbx_seq_one_letter_code
_entity_poly.pdbx_strand_id
1 'polypeptide(L)' 'MKLENGLFFVLDAGEDKYIFTKRKEAIAKIKEVVKNGGGQETKLLAIDCQNDKWAITQVPWQEIAFELIKEEK' A
#
# COMPACT_ATOMS: atom_id res chain seq x y z
N MET A 1 -16.66 -5.11 2.75
CA MET A 1 -15.47 -4.31 3.13
C MET A 1 -15.97 -2.94 3.57
N LYS A 2 -15.67 -2.50 4.80
CA LYS A 2 -16.08 -1.18 5.31
C LYS A 2 -14.85 -0.27 5.22
N LEU A 3 -14.95 0.81 4.45
CA LEU A 3 -13.87 1.80 4.33
C LEU A 3 -13.86 2.66 5.58
N GLU A 4 -12.75 2.67 6.31
CA GLU A 4 -12.53 3.62 7.40
C GLU A 4 -12.16 4.97 6.76
N ASN A 5 -12.98 6.00 7.00
CA ASN A 5 -12.78 7.36 6.48
C ASN A 5 -12.68 7.46 4.95
N GLY A 6 -13.28 6.53 4.20
CA GLY A 6 -13.26 6.57 2.73
C GLY A 6 -11.88 6.32 2.11
N LEU A 7 -10.90 5.86 2.89
CA LEU A 7 -9.53 5.59 2.43
C LEU A 7 -9.31 4.08 2.30
N PHE A 8 -8.68 3.66 1.21
CA PHE A 8 -8.11 2.33 1.07
C PHE A 8 -6.78 2.36 0.33
N PHE A 9 -6.07 1.25 0.36
CA PHE A 9 -4.76 1.10 -0.23
C PHE A 9 -4.77 -0.03 -1.26
N VAL A 10 -4.12 0.20 -2.39
CA VAL A 10 -3.91 -0.80 -3.44
C VAL A 10 -2.41 -1.03 -3.56
N LEU A 11 -1.99 -2.26 -3.30
CA LEU A 11 -0.66 -2.73 -3.64
C LEU A 11 -0.71 -3.30 -5.05
N ASP A 12 -0.07 -2.61 -5.99
CA ASP A 12 0.18 -3.07 -7.34
C ASP A 12 1.55 -3.75 -7.37
N ALA A 13 1.56 -5.08 -7.53
CA ALA A 13 2.76 -5.89 -7.59
C ALA A 13 3.03 -6.41 -9.02
N GLY A 14 2.55 -5.68 -10.04
CA GLY A 14 2.65 -6.09 -11.44
C GLY A 14 1.46 -6.96 -11.84
N GLU A 15 1.64 -8.29 -11.84
CA GLU A 15 0.58 -9.23 -12.21
C GLU A 15 -0.51 -9.34 -11.15
N ASP A 16 -0.15 -9.15 -9.88
CA ASP A 16 -1.07 -9.18 -8.76
C ASP A 16 -1.44 -7.80 -8.24
N LYS A 17 -2.70 -7.64 -7.84
CA LYS A 17 -3.20 -6.47 -7.13
C LYS A 17 -3.86 -6.87 -5.84
N TYR A 18 -3.47 -6.22 -4.75
CA TYR A 18 -4.01 -6.48 -3.41
C TYR A 18 -4.64 -5.21 -2.86
N ILE A 19 -5.80 -5.32 -2.22
CA ILE A 19 -6.56 -4.17 -1.69
C ILE A 19 -6.68 -4.30 -0.17
N PHE A 20 -6.39 -3.21 0.54
CA PHE A 20 -6.38 -3.15 2.00
C PHE A 20 -7.14 -1.93 2.50
N THR A 21 -7.86 -2.04 3.62
CA THR A 21 -8.46 -0.88 4.29
C THR A 21 -7.46 -0.17 5.20
N LYS A 22 -6.36 -0.84 5.59
CA LYS A 22 -5.36 -0.32 6.52
C LYS A 22 -3.98 -0.27 5.89
N ARG A 23 -3.28 0.85 6.07
CA ARG A 23 -1.91 1.08 5.58
C ARG A 23 -0.94 -0.01 6.06
N LYS A 24 -1.01 -0.37 7.34
CA LYS A 24 -0.15 -1.40 7.95
C LYS A 24 -0.28 -2.77 7.28
N GLU A 25 -1.50 -3.18 6.92
CA GLU A 25 -1.74 -4.45 6.24
C GLU A 25 -1.13 -4.44 4.83
N ALA A 26 -1.23 -3.31 4.13
CA ALA A 26 -0.60 -3.15 2.82
C ALA A 26 0.92 -3.21 2.90
N ILE A 27 1.53 -2.57 3.91
CA ILE A 27 2.99 -2.60 4.13
C ILE A 27 3.49 -3.99 4.51
N ALA A 28 2.73 -4.71 5.35
CA ALA A 28 3.04 -6.11 5.65
C ALA A 28 3.05 -6.96 4.36
N LYS A 29 2.10 -6.74 3.44
CA LYS A 29 2.10 -7.43 2.15
C LYS A 29 3.27 -7.03 1.25
N ILE A 30 3.68 -5.76 1.24
CA ILE A 30 4.88 -5.32 0.52
C ILE A 30 6.10 -6.12 0.97
N LYS A 31 6.25 -6.37 2.28
CA LYS A 31 7.37 -7.16 2.82
C LYS A 31 7.39 -8.58 2.25
N GLU A 32 6.22 -9.22 2.09
CA GLU A 32 6.11 -10.53 1.46
C GLU A 32 6.50 -10.49 -0.03
N VAL A 33 5.99 -9.50 -0.77
CA VAL A 33 6.24 -9.35 -2.21
C VAL A 33 7.72 -9.04 -2.49
N VAL A 34 8.33 -8.16 -1.71
CA VAL A 34 9.75 -7.79 -1.85
C VAL A 34 10.67 -8.97 -1.51
N LYS A 35 10.35 -9.76 -0.47
CA LYS A 35 11.10 -11.00 -0.16
C LYS A 35 11.10 -12.00 -1.31
N ASN A 36 10.05 -12.00 -2.12
CA ASN A 36 9.92 -12.87 -3.30
C ASN A 36 10.50 -12.25 -4.58
N GLY A 37 11.24 -11.14 -4.48
CA GLY A 37 11.95 -10.51 -5.61
C GLY A 37 11.14 -9.49 -6.41
N GLY A 38 9.87 -9.22 -6.07
CA GLY A 38 8.98 -8.33 -6.83
C GLY A 38 9.14 -6.82 -6.56
N GLY A 39 10.19 -6.40 -5.86
CA GLY A 39 10.27 -5.05 -5.27
C GLY A 39 10.39 -3.88 -6.25
N GLN A 40 10.93 -4.07 -7.45
CA GLN A 40 11.22 -2.95 -8.38
C GLN A 40 9.98 -2.37 -9.06
N GLU A 41 8.97 -3.18 -9.33
CA GLU A 41 7.74 -2.75 -10.02
C GLU A 41 6.58 -2.48 -9.05
N THR A 42 6.80 -2.76 -7.77
CA THR A 42 5.77 -2.63 -6.74
C THR A 42 5.41 -1.17 -6.49
N LYS A 43 4.10 -0.86 -6.44
CA LYS A 43 3.57 0.46 -6.08
C LYS A 43 2.50 0.31 -5.01
N LEU A 44 2.56 1.15 -3.99
CA LEU A 44 1.47 1.30 -3.04
C LEU A 44 0.70 2.57 -3.38
N LEU A 45 -0.59 2.43 -3.69
CA LEU A 45 -1.49 3.53 -4.00
C LEU A 45 -2.45 3.73 -2.83
N ALA A 46 -2.65 4.97 -2.42
CA ALA A 46 -3.71 5.39 -1.52
C ALA A 46 -4.87 5.95 -2.36
N ILE A 47 -6.06 5.39 -2.15
CA ILE A 47 -7.29 5.81 -2.82
C ILE A 47 -8.19 6.47 -1.78
N ASP A 48 -8.32 7.78 -1.87
CA ASP A 48 -9.24 8.56 -1.05
C ASP A 48 -10.55 8.77 -1.83
N CYS A 49 -11.68 8.30 -1.28
CA CYS A 49 -13.02 8.41 -1.86
C CYS A 49 -13.96 9.35 -1.08
N GLN A 50 -13.42 10.32 -0.36
CA GLN A 50 -14.25 11.27 0.39
C GLN A 50 -14.96 12.29 -0.53
N ASN A 51 -16.10 12.80 -0.06
CA ASN A 51 -16.85 13.90 -0.68
C ASN A 51 -17.31 13.64 -2.13
N ASP A 52 -17.74 12.41 -2.43
CA ASP A 52 -18.25 12.00 -3.76
C ASP A 52 -17.22 12.22 -4.90
N LYS A 53 -15.95 12.28 -4.52
CA LYS A 53 -14.80 12.38 -5.43
C LYS A 53 -13.82 11.29 -5.04
N TRP A 54 -12.93 10.96 -5.96
CA TRP A 54 -11.83 10.06 -5.67
C TRP A 54 -10.50 10.62 -6.15
N ALA A 55 -9.46 10.36 -5.37
CA ALA A 55 -8.09 10.73 -5.68
C ALA A 55 -7.17 9.52 -5.50
N ILE A 56 -6.26 9.32 -6.45
CA ILE A 56 -5.18 8.35 -6.34
C ILE A 56 -3.89 9.08 -6.03
N THR A 57 -3.20 8.68 -4.97
CA THR A 57 -1.83 9.11 -4.68
C THR A 57 -0.94 7.90 -4.48
N GLN A 58 0.25 7.92 -5.08
CA GLN A 58 1.25 6.90 -4.79
C GLN A 58 1.91 7.22 -3.44
N VAL A 59 1.98 6.24 -2.54
CA VAL A 59 2.72 6.35 -1.29
C VAL A 59 4.22 6.38 -1.63
N PRO A 60 4.99 7.38 -1.16
CA PRO A 60 6.41 7.47 -1.44
C PRO A 60 7.20 6.28 -0.89
N TRP A 61 8.14 5.75 -1.68
CA TRP A 61 9.00 4.66 -1.26
C TRP A 61 9.85 4.98 -0.03
N GLN A 62 10.19 6.25 0.19
CA GLN A 62 10.89 6.70 1.39
C GLN A 62 10.08 6.42 2.66
N GLU A 63 8.76 6.64 2.62
CA GLU A 63 7.87 6.35 3.75
C GLU A 63 7.72 4.84 3.96
N ILE A 64 7.55 4.09 2.88
CA ILE A 64 7.42 2.63 2.92
C ILE A 64 8.71 2.01 3.51
N ALA A 65 9.87 2.42 3.03
CA ALA A 65 11.16 1.94 3.52
C ALA A 65 11.37 2.28 5.00
N PHE A 66 10.99 3.48 5.43
CA PHE A 66 11.07 3.88 6.83
C PHE A 66 10.21 2.97 7.73
N GLU A 67 8.98 2.66 7.32
CA GLU A 67 8.10 1.76 8.06
C GLU A 67 8.62 0.32 8.09
N LEU A 68 9.11 -0.18 6.94
CA LEU A 68 9.69 -1.52 6.85
C LEU A 68 10.90 -1.70 7.77
N ILE A 69 11.83 -0.73 7.81
CA ILE A 69 13.02 -0.76 8.68
C ILE A 69 12.64 -0.62 10.16
N LYS A 70 11.64 0.22 10.48
CA LYS A 70 11.18 0.42 11.86
C LYS A 70 10.60 -0.86 12.48
N GLU A 71 9.96 -1.70 11.68
CA GLU A 71 9.41 -3.00 12.11
C GLU A 71 10.44 -4.15 12.10
N GLU A 72 11.69 -3.92 11.70
CA GLU A 72 12.77 -4.93 11.77
C GLU A 72 13.54 -4.94 13.11
N LYS A 73 13.12 -4.15 14.10
CA LYS A 73 13.60 -4.22 15.49
C LYS A 73 12.69 -5.07 16.36
#